data_AF-G7YYD3-F1
#
_entry.id   AF-G7YYD3-F1
#
_cell.length_a   1.000
_cell.length_b   1.000
_cell.length_c   1.000
_cell.angle_alpha   90.00
_cell.angle_beta   90.00
_cell.angle_gamma   90.00
#
_symmetry.space_group_name_H-M   'P 1'
#
loop_
_entity.id
_entity.type
_entity.pdbx_description
1 polymer ?
#
loop_
_entity_poly.entity_id
_entity_poly.type
_entity_poly.pdbx_seq_one_letter_code
_entity_poly.pdbx_strand_id
1 'polypeptide(L)'
;MTQATPATQPLINAEPAVAAQTEQNPQVGQVMPGVQGADAPVVAQNGPSRDVKLTFAQIAPPPGSMVLRGINPNGSIEFGMRSDEVVTKAMLNLEYTPSPSLLPVQSQLKVYLNDELMGVLPVTKEQLGKKTLAQMPINPLFISDFNRVRLEFVGHYQDVCEKPASTTLWLDVGRSSGLDLTYQTLNVKNDLSHFPVPFFDPSDNRTNTLPMVFAGAPDVGLQQASAIVASWFGSRSGWRGQNFPVLYNQLPDRNAIVFATNDKRPDFLRDHPAVKAPVIEMINHPQNPYVKLLVVFGRDDKDLLQAAKGIAQGNILFRGESVVVNEVKPLLPRKPYDAPNWVRTDRPVTFGELKTYEEQLQSSGLEPAAINVSLNLPPDLYLMRSTGIDMDINYRYTMPPVKDSSRMDISLNNQFLQSFNLSSKQEANRLLLRIPVLQGLLDGKTDVSIPALKLGATNQLR
;
A
#
# COMPACT_ATOMS: atom_id res chain seq x y z
N MET A 1 34.48 -93.29 -37.77
CA MET A 1 33.02 -93.12 -37.66
C MET A 1 32.73 -92.56 -36.29
N THR A 2 31.95 -91.47 -36.25
CA THR A 2 31.12 -91.00 -35.14
C THR A 2 31.68 -90.90 -33.73
N GLN A 3 31.44 -89.71 -33.16
CA GLN A 3 31.54 -89.28 -31.76
C GLN A 3 32.92 -88.78 -31.32
N ALA A 4 33.05 -87.45 -31.34
CA ALA A 4 34.16 -86.72 -30.74
C ALA A 4 33.78 -86.26 -29.32
N THR A 5 34.77 -86.47 -28.48
CA THR A 5 34.94 -86.29 -27.04
C THR A 5 34.93 -84.82 -26.59
N PRO A 6 34.82 -84.57 -25.27
CA PRO A 6 34.50 -83.28 -24.68
C PRO A 6 35.73 -82.53 -24.13
N ALA A 7 35.57 -81.24 -23.83
CA ALA A 7 36.39 -80.53 -22.85
C ALA A 7 35.65 -79.31 -22.27
N THR A 8 36.06 -78.99 -21.04
CA THR A 8 35.36 -78.33 -19.94
C THR A 8 35.34 -76.78 -19.98
N GLN A 9 34.21 -76.22 -19.52
CA GLN A 9 33.84 -74.89 -18.94
C GLN A 9 34.94 -73.83 -18.63
N PRO A 10 34.63 -72.50 -18.70
CA PRO A 10 33.95 -71.80 -17.58
C PRO A 10 33.07 -70.54 -17.88
N LEU A 11 32.24 -70.21 -16.88
CA LEU A 11 31.66 -68.91 -16.45
C LEU A 11 31.43 -67.78 -17.47
N ILE A 12 30.17 -67.43 -17.76
CA ILE A 12 29.74 -66.07 -18.14
C ILE A 12 28.30 -65.83 -17.66
N ASN A 13 28.09 -64.77 -16.88
CA ASN A 13 26.78 -64.22 -16.55
C ASN A 13 26.41 -63.25 -17.67
N ALA A 14 25.40 -63.57 -18.49
CA ALA A 14 24.95 -62.74 -19.62
C ALA A 14 23.43 -62.51 -19.53
N GLU A 15 23.03 -61.25 -19.70
CA GLU A 15 21.67 -60.74 -19.75
C GLU A 15 20.76 -61.51 -20.73
N PRO A 16 19.45 -61.63 -20.45
CA PRO A 16 18.46 -61.92 -21.48
C PRO A 16 17.94 -60.62 -22.11
N ALA A 17 17.83 -60.71 -23.43
CA ALA A 17 17.45 -59.68 -24.38
C ALA A 17 15.99 -59.22 -24.31
N VAL A 18 15.81 -58.03 -24.89
CA VAL A 18 14.60 -57.28 -25.19
C VAL A 18 13.53 -58.12 -25.91
N ALA A 19 12.28 -58.00 -25.42
CA ALA A 19 11.07 -58.20 -26.21
C ALA A 19 10.28 -56.88 -26.25
N ALA A 20 9.88 -56.47 -27.46
CA ALA A 20 9.31 -55.18 -27.79
C ALA A 20 8.00 -54.87 -27.04
N GLN A 21 7.93 -53.66 -26.46
CA GLN A 21 6.68 -53.07 -25.97
C GLN A 21 6.22 -52.00 -26.95
N THR A 22 4.97 -52.15 -27.40
CA THR A 22 4.19 -51.15 -28.13
C THR A 22 4.08 -49.85 -27.32
N GLU A 23 4.56 -48.75 -27.90
CA GLU A 23 4.44 -47.40 -27.35
C GLU A 23 2.96 -47.01 -27.21
N GLN A 24 2.49 -46.91 -25.96
CA GLN A 24 1.31 -46.12 -25.62
C GLN A 24 1.77 -44.72 -25.19
N ASN A 25 1.37 -43.75 -26.01
CA ASN A 25 1.57 -42.32 -25.86
C ASN A 25 1.13 -41.85 -24.45
N PRO A 26 2.00 -41.20 -23.63
CA PRO A 26 1.58 -40.68 -22.34
C PRO A 26 0.65 -39.49 -22.55
N GLN A 27 -0.60 -39.62 -22.10
CA GLN A 27 -1.54 -38.50 -22.05
C GLN A 27 -0.98 -37.42 -21.11
N VAL A 28 -0.65 -36.28 -21.71
CA VAL A 28 -0.31 -35.05 -21.01
C VAL A 28 -1.55 -34.55 -20.27
N GLY A 29 -1.43 -34.44 -18.94
CA GLY A 29 -2.20 -33.52 -18.10
C GLY A 29 -3.72 -33.74 -18.01
N GLN A 30 -4.17 -34.65 -17.13
CA GLN A 30 -5.52 -34.55 -16.59
C GLN A 30 -5.55 -33.49 -15.49
N VAL A 31 -6.27 -32.39 -15.73
CA VAL A 31 -6.57 -31.38 -14.71
C VAL A 31 -7.56 -31.99 -13.74
N MET A 32 -7.13 -32.27 -12.51
CA MET A 32 -8.04 -32.72 -11.46
C MET A 32 -9.00 -31.57 -11.11
N PRO A 33 -10.30 -31.82 -10.89
CA PRO A 33 -11.22 -30.79 -10.41
C PRO A 33 -10.68 -30.17 -9.12
N GLY A 34 -10.49 -28.85 -9.11
CA GLY A 34 -10.05 -28.13 -7.91
C GLY A 34 -11.00 -28.43 -6.76
N VAL A 35 -10.45 -28.85 -5.61
CA VAL A 35 -11.24 -29.05 -4.39
C VAL A 35 -11.75 -27.68 -3.95
N GLN A 36 -13.07 -27.54 -3.78
CA GLN A 36 -13.66 -26.30 -3.24
C GLN A 36 -13.01 -25.99 -1.87
N GLY A 37 -12.25 -24.90 -1.80
CA GLY A 37 -11.55 -24.47 -0.59
C GLY A 37 -10.08 -24.86 -0.46
N ALA A 38 -9.46 -25.48 -1.48
CA ALA A 38 -8.01 -25.77 -1.48
C ALA A 38 -7.13 -24.50 -1.37
N ASP A 39 -7.67 -23.35 -1.78
CA ASP A 39 -6.96 -22.07 -1.84
C ASP A 39 -7.57 -20.99 -0.92
N ALA A 40 -8.25 -21.37 0.15
CA ALA A 40 -8.71 -20.42 1.17
C ALA A 40 -7.74 -20.44 2.37
N PRO A 41 -7.34 -19.28 2.93
CA PRO A 41 -6.53 -19.27 4.14
C PRO A 41 -7.24 -20.05 5.25
N VAL A 42 -6.50 -20.90 5.96
CA VAL A 42 -7.03 -21.65 7.11
C VAL A 42 -7.22 -20.66 8.25
N VAL A 43 -8.44 -20.14 8.39
CA VAL A 43 -8.79 -19.22 9.48
C VAL A 43 -9.76 -19.90 10.44
N ALA A 44 -9.67 -19.57 11.72
CA ALA A 44 -10.52 -20.15 12.76
C ALA A 44 -12.00 -19.95 12.40
N GLN A 45 -12.81 -21.01 12.41
CA GLN A 45 -14.20 -20.95 11.89
C GLN A 45 -15.16 -19.98 12.62
N ASN A 46 -14.73 -19.36 13.73
CA ASN A 46 -15.55 -18.50 14.59
C ASN A 46 -14.89 -17.16 14.98
N GLY A 47 -13.92 -16.66 14.21
CA GLY A 47 -13.36 -15.33 14.48
C GLY A 47 -14.33 -14.21 14.07
N PRO A 48 -14.28 -13.03 14.74
CA PRO A 48 -15.04 -11.87 14.31
C PRO A 48 -14.76 -11.55 12.84
N SER A 49 -15.83 -11.46 12.05
CA SER A 49 -15.74 -11.15 10.63
C SER A 49 -16.58 -9.93 10.29
N ARG A 50 -16.16 -9.19 9.26
CA ARG A 50 -16.89 -8.03 8.73
C ARG A 50 -16.84 -8.01 7.21
N ASP A 51 -17.98 -7.72 6.59
CA ASP A 51 -18.05 -7.48 5.15
C ASP A 51 -17.81 -6.01 4.85
N VAL A 52 -17.02 -5.75 3.81
CA VAL A 52 -16.59 -4.42 3.40
C VAL A 52 -16.69 -4.32 1.90
N LYS A 53 -17.34 -3.25 1.44
CA LYS A 53 -17.40 -2.89 0.04
C LYS A 53 -16.47 -1.71 -0.24
N LEU A 54 -15.44 -1.94 -1.03
CA LEU A 54 -14.52 -0.90 -1.50
C LEU A 54 -14.88 -0.52 -2.94
N THR A 55 -15.51 0.64 -3.11
CA THR A 55 -15.93 1.11 -4.45
C THR A 55 -14.78 1.79 -5.19
N PHE A 56 -14.75 1.70 -6.52
CA PHE A 56 -13.75 2.39 -7.33
C PHE A 56 -13.82 3.91 -7.16
N ALA A 57 -14.99 4.47 -6.88
CA ALA A 57 -15.13 5.86 -6.49
C ALA A 57 -14.29 6.27 -5.25
N GLN A 58 -13.98 5.33 -4.36
CA GLN A 58 -13.19 5.56 -3.14
C GLN A 58 -11.71 5.21 -3.32
N ILE A 59 -11.39 4.15 -4.07
CA ILE A 59 -10.05 3.55 -4.10
C ILE A 59 -9.31 3.72 -5.44
N ALA A 60 -10.02 4.08 -6.51
CA ALA A 60 -9.39 4.36 -7.80
C ALA A 60 -8.99 5.84 -7.89
N PRO A 61 -7.97 6.19 -8.69
CA PRO A 61 -7.62 7.57 -8.95
C PRO A 61 -8.84 8.40 -9.39
N PRO A 62 -9.01 9.65 -8.91
CA PRO A 62 -10.10 10.51 -9.35
C PRO A 62 -10.12 10.58 -10.89
N PRO A 63 -11.29 10.38 -11.54
CA PRO A 63 -12.65 10.48 -11.00
C PRO A 63 -13.30 9.16 -10.55
N GLY A 64 -12.52 8.11 -10.30
CA GLY A 64 -13.02 6.80 -9.87
C GLY A 64 -13.48 5.88 -11.01
N SER A 65 -13.34 6.32 -12.26
CA SER A 65 -13.58 5.54 -13.48
C SER A 65 -12.32 5.58 -14.34
N MET A 66 -12.14 4.59 -15.20
CA MET A 66 -10.96 4.50 -16.06
C MET A 66 -11.34 4.06 -17.47
N VAL A 67 -10.70 4.66 -18.47
CA VAL A 67 -10.86 4.28 -19.87
C VAL A 67 -9.58 3.60 -20.31
N LEU A 68 -9.67 2.29 -20.57
CA LEU A 68 -8.57 1.50 -21.10
C LEU A 68 -8.58 1.62 -22.62
N ARG A 69 -7.41 1.86 -23.22
CA ARG A 69 -7.25 2.08 -24.68
C ARG A 69 -6.16 1.18 -25.24
N GLY A 70 -6.11 0.98 -26.56
CA GLY A 70 -5.04 0.17 -27.16
C GLY A 70 -3.61 0.66 -26.85
N ILE A 71 -3.40 1.98 -26.73
CA ILE A 71 -2.10 2.59 -26.36
C ILE A 71 -1.85 2.69 -24.85
N ASN A 72 -2.91 2.62 -24.05
CA ASN A 72 -2.85 2.61 -22.59
C ASN A 72 -3.86 1.57 -22.06
N PRO A 73 -3.53 0.28 -22.17
CA PRO A 73 -4.48 -0.80 -21.88
C PRO A 73 -4.65 -1.04 -20.38
N ASN A 74 -3.83 -0.43 -19.55
CA ASN A 74 -3.74 -0.72 -18.13
C ASN A 74 -4.49 0.31 -17.29
N GLY A 75 -5.26 -0.18 -16.33
CA GLY A 75 -5.81 0.61 -15.24
C GLY A 75 -5.60 -0.12 -13.93
N SER A 76 -5.34 0.61 -12.85
CA SER A 76 -5.07 -0.01 -11.54
C SER A 76 -5.86 0.66 -10.44
N ILE A 77 -6.25 -0.15 -9.46
CA ILE A 77 -6.75 0.31 -8.17
C ILE A 77 -5.87 -0.28 -7.07
N GLU A 78 -5.83 0.41 -5.94
CA GLU A 78 -4.99 0.02 -4.81
C GLU A 78 -5.82 0.02 -3.53
N PHE A 79 -5.58 -0.98 -2.69
CA PHE A 79 -6.20 -1.05 -1.37
C PHE A 79 -5.24 -1.70 -0.36
N GLY A 80 -5.22 -1.15 0.84
CA GLY A 80 -4.49 -1.74 1.97
C GLY A 80 -5.40 -2.59 2.84
N MET A 81 -4.81 -3.48 3.61
CA MET A 81 -5.47 -4.15 4.73
C MET A 81 -4.64 -4.01 6.01
N ARG A 82 -5.29 -4.27 7.14
CA ARG A 82 -4.60 -4.28 8.42
C ARG A 82 -3.87 -5.60 8.61
N SER A 83 -2.73 -5.53 9.29
CA SER A 83 -1.86 -6.66 9.63
C SER A 83 -2.49 -7.60 10.67
N ASP A 84 -3.51 -7.14 11.40
CA ASP A 84 -4.29 -7.93 12.37
C ASP A 84 -5.60 -8.50 11.79
N GLU A 85 -5.79 -8.41 10.47
CA GLU A 85 -6.92 -8.97 9.74
C GLU A 85 -6.43 -9.85 8.59
N VAL A 86 -7.28 -10.76 8.13
CA VAL A 86 -7.08 -11.54 6.90
C VAL A 86 -8.34 -11.51 6.07
N VAL A 87 -8.22 -11.46 4.75
CA VAL A 87 -9.35 -11.60 3.85
C VAL A 87 -9.68 -13.08 3.67
N THR A 88 -10.92 -13.47 3.93
CA THR A 88 -11.38 -14.86 3.74
C THR A 88 -12.18 -15.04 2.45
N LYS A 89 -12.78 -13.97 1.95
CA LYS A 89 -13.51 -13.94 0.68
C LYS A 89 -13.27 -12.61 -0.02
N ALA A 90 -13.07 -12.66 -1.34
CA ALA A 90 -12.93 -11.48 -2.17
C ALA A 90 -13.66 -11.68 -3.50
N MET A 91 -14.47 -10.69 -3.88
CA MET A 91 -15.22 -10.67 -5.12
C MET A 91 -15.03 -9.32 -5.81
N LEU A 92 -14.53 -9.34 -7.03
CA LEU A 92 -14.46 -8.15 -7.87
C LEU A 92 -15.77 -8.03 -8.65
N ASN A 93 -16.47 -6.92 -8.45
CA ASN A 93 -17.65 -6.53 -9.21
C ASN A 93 -17.26 -5.43 -10.20
N LEU A 94 -17.37 -5.68 -11.48
CA LEU A 94 -17.06 -4.73 -12.54
C LEU A 94 -18.34 -4.28 -13.24
N GLU A 95 -18.49 -2.98 -13.41
CA GLU A 95 -19.35 -2.38 -14.44
C GLU A 95 -18.43 -1.83 -15.54
N TYR A 96 -18.57 -2.34 -16.76
CA TYR A 96 -17.77 -1.86 -17.89
C TYR A 96 -18.57 -1.80 -19.19
N THR A 97 -18.12 -0.98 -20.13
CA THR A 97 -18.68 -0.85 -21.48
C THR A 97 -17.58 -1.05 -22.50
N PRO A 98 -17.59 -2.15 -23.27
CA PRO A 98 -16.66 -2.35 -24.38
C PRO A 98 -17.10 -1.52 -25.61
N SER A 99 -16.14 -1.07 -26.40
CA SER A 99 -16.40 -0.41 -27.67
C SER A 99 -17.25 -1.26 -28.62
N PRO A 100 -18.22 -0.69 -29.36
CA PRO A 100 -19.06 -1.44 -30.29
C PRO A 100 -18.30 -2.02 -31.48
N SER A 101 -17.07 -1.57 -31.73
CA SER A 101 -16.23 -2.01 -32.84
C SER A 101 -15.29 -3.16 -32.48
N LEU A 102 -15.33 -3.67 -31.24
CA LEU A 102 -14.47 -4.77 -30.83
C LEU A 102 -14.91 -6.10 -31.43
N LEU A 103 -13.93 -6.95 -31.73
CA LEU A 103 -14.15 -8.34 -32.12
C LEU A 103 -14.42 -9.17 -30.85
N PRO A 104 -15.61 -9.82 -30.76
CA PRO A 104 -15.93 -10.70 -29.65
C PRO A 104 -14.95 -11.87 -29.54
N VAL A 105 -14.76 -12.39 -28.32
CA VAL A 105 -13.86 -13.50 -27.95
C VAL A 105 -12.38 -13.18 -28.09
N GLN A 106 -11.96 -12.49 -29.16
CA GLN A 106 -10.58 -12.02 -29.31
C GLN A 106 -10.27 -10.87 -28.35
N SER A 107 -11.23 -9.95 -28.16
CA SER A 107 -11.11 -8.88 -27.19
C SER A 107 -11.43 -9.38 -25.79
N GLN A 108 -10.59 -9.04 -24.82
CA GLN A 108 -10.69 -9.50 -23.44
C GLN A 108 -10.17 -8.48 -22.44
N LEU A 109 -10.67 -8.58 -21.22
CA LEU A 109 -10.17 -7.84 -20.06
C LEU A 109 -9.52 -8.84 -19.11
N LYS A 110 -8.20 -8.74 -18.95
CA LYS A 110 -7.48 -9.52 -17.94
C LYS A 110 -7.50 -8.78 -16.61
N VAL A 111 -7.58 -9.54 -15.52
CA VAL A 111 -7.54 -9.01 -14.17
C VAL A 111 -6.39 -9.65 -13.41
N TYR A 112 -5.51 -8.81 -12.88
CA TYR A 112 -4.38 -9.21 -12.07
C TYR A 112 -4.55 -8.70 -10.64
N LEU A 113 -4.10 -9.48 -9.66
CA LEU A 113 -3.91 -9.05 -8.27
C LEU A 113 -2.44 -9.26 -7.94
N ASN A 114 -1.72 -8.19 -7.56
CA ASN A 114 -0.30 -8.26 -7.21
C ASN A 114 0.52 -9.03 -8.26
N ASP A 115 0.29 -8.69 -9.53
CA ASP A 115 0.88 -9.29 -10.74
C ASP A 115 0.53 -10.76 -11.03
N GLU A 116 -0.30 -11.40 -10.19
CA GLU A 116 -0.86 -12.72 -10.47
C GLU A 116 -2.16 -12.62 -11.26
N LEU A 117 -2.32 -13.44 -12.31
CA LEU A 117 -3.52 -13.43 -13.15
C LEU A 117 -4.70 -14.11 -12.41
N MET A 118 -5.69 -13.32 -12.01
CA MET A 118 -6.89 -13.84 -11.33
C MET A 118 -7.91 -14.41 -12.31
N GLY A 119 -8.01 -13.83 -13.51
CA GLY A 119 -8.96 -14.28 -14.52
C GLY A 119 -8.98 -13.39 -15.76
N VAL A 120 -9.73 -13.86 -16.75
CA VAL A 120 -9.89 -13.20 -18.06
C VAL A 120 -11.38 -13.15 -18.39
N LEU A 121 -11.86 -11.95 -18.73
CA LEU A 121 -13.25 -11.69 -19.10
C LEU A 121 -13.30 -11.44 -20.62
N PRO A 122 -13.76 -12.41 -21.43
CA PRO A 122 -13.90 -12.20 -22.87
C PRO A 122 -15.07 -11.26 -23.16
N VAL A 123 -14.90 -10.38 -24.15
CA VAL A 123 -15.97 -9.52 -24.66
C VAL A 123 -16.89 -10.34 -25.55
N THR A 124 -18.19 -10.32 -25.30
CA THR A 124 -19.20 -11.00 -26.15
C THR A 124 -19.93 -10.02 -27.06
N LYS A 125 -20.58 -10.55 -28.09
CA LYS A 125 -21.29 -9.74 -29.10
C LYS A 125 -22.42 -8.91 -28.49
N GLU A 126 -23.08 -9.42 -27.45
CA GLU A 126 -24.23 -8.79 -26.80
C GLU A 126 -23.84 -7.57 -25.96
N GLN A 127 -22.58 -7.56 -25.49
CA GLN A 127 -21.98 -6.54 -24.62
C GLN A 127 -21.50 -5.30 -25.39
N LEU A 128 -21.21 -5.44 -26.69
CA LEU A 128 -20.68 -4.37 -27.54
C LEU A 128 -21.51 -3.08 -27.46
N GLY A 129 -20.87 -1.99 -27.01
CA GLY A 129 -21.50 -0.68 -26.83
C GLY A 129 -22.53 -0.60 -25.69
N LYS A 130 -22.63 -1.62 -24.83
CA LYS A 130 -23.59 -1.67 -23.73
C LYS A 130 -22.90 -1.82 -22.38
N LYS A 131 -23.53 -1.24 -21.36
CA LYS A 131 -23.13 -1.45 -19.96
C LYS A 131 -23.29 -2.91 -19.59
N THR A 132 -22.20 -3.50 -19.13
CA THR A 132 -22.07 -4.91 -18.78
C THR A 132 -21.61 -5.02 -17.32
N LEU A 133 -22.18 -5.98 -16.60
CA LEU A 133 -21.76 -6.33 -15.24
C LEU A 133 -21.03 -7.67 -15.27
N ALA A 134 -19.92 -7.77 -14.55
CA ALA A 134 -19.22 -9.02 -14.32
C ALA A 134 -18.85 -9.16 -12.85
N GLN A 135 -18.89 -10.39 -12.37
CA GLN A 135 -18.38 -10.77 -11.05
C GLN A 135 -17.26 -11.77 -11.25
N MET A 136 -16.15 -11.55 -10.56
CA MET A 136 -14.99 -12.43 -10.64
C MET A 136 -14.46 -12.69 -9.22
N PRO A 137 -14.42 -13.95 -8.78
CA PRO A 137 -13.81 -14.29 -7.51
C PRO A 137 -12.33 -13.94 -7.56
N ILE A 138 -11.83 -13.34 -6.48
CA ILE A 138 -10.41 -13.05 -6.30
C ILE A 138 -9.90 -14.02 -5.25
N ASN A 139 -8.79 -14.70 -5.56
CA ASN A 139 -8.20 -15.63 -4.60
C ASN A 139 -7.58 -14.85 -3.43
N PRO A 140 -8.10 -15.00 -2.19
CA PRO A 140 -7.63 -14.22 -1.05
C PRO A 140 -6.18 -14.52 -0.64
N LEU A 141 -5.59 -15.65 -1.06
CA LEU A 141 -4.19 -15.98 -0.74
C LEU A 141 -3.17 -15.03 -1.36
N PHE A 142 -3.54 -14.33 -2.44
CA PHE A 142 -2.67 -13.34 -3.08
C PHE A 142 -2.83 -11.94 -2.48
N ILE A 143 -3.72 -11.76 -1.50
CA ILE A 143 -3.95 -10.48 -0.83
C ILE A 143 -2.90 -10.32 0.29
N SER A 144 -2.14 -9.23 0.24
CA SER A 144 -1.12 -8.82 1.22
C SER A 144 -1.48 -7.48 1.88
N ASP A 145 -0.61 -6.90 2.70
CA ASP A 145 -0.90 -5.64 3.41
C ASP A 145 -1.18 -4.47 2.45
N PHE A 146 -0.57 -4.49 1.26
CA PHE A 146 -0.82 -3.56 0.16
C PHE A 146 -1.14 -4.34 -1.11
N ASN A 147 -2.24 -4.00 -1.76
CA ASN A 147 -2.73 -4.73 -2.93
C ASN A 147 -2.97 -3.80 -4.10
N ARG A 148 -2.57 -4.26 -5.28
CA ARG A 148 -2.89 -3.62 -6.56
C ARG A 148 -3.71 -4.59 -7.41
N VAL A 149 -4.94 -4.19 -7.75
CA VAL A 149 -5.71 -4.86 -8.81
C VAL A 149 -5.45 -4.12 -10.10
N ARG A 150 -4.88 -4.80 -11.09
CA ARG A 150 -4.58 -4.26 -12.41
C ARG A 150 -5.52 -4.88 -13.44
N LEU A 151 -6.25 -4.02 -14.14
CA LEU A 151 -7.08 -4.35 -15.29
C LEU A 151 -6.24 -4.11 -16.54
N GLU A 152 -6.15 -5.10 -17.42
CA GLU A 152 -5.41 -5.03 -18.68
C GLU A 152 -6.35 -5.35 -19.83
N PHE A 153 -6.60 -4.35 -20.67
CA PHE A 153 -7.41 -4.46 -21.86
C PHE A 153 -6.60 -5.00 -23.03
N VAL A 154 -7.02 -6.13 -23.60
CA VAL A 154 -6.52 -6.64 -24.87
C VAL A 154 -7.66 -6.51 -25.87
N GLY A 155 -7.59 -5.48 -26.72
CA GLY A 155 -8.63 -5.17 -27.68
C GLY A 155 -8.22 -5.43 -29.12
N HIS A 156 -9.14 -6.00 -29.88
CA HIS A 156 -9.03 -6.18 -31.33
C HIS A 156 -10.30 -5.64 -31.99
N TYR A 157 -10.19 -4.91 -33.09
CA TYR A 157 -11.29 -4.37 -33.89
C TYR A 157 -11.29 -4.88 -35.35
N GLN A 158 -10.22 -5.54 -35.79
CA GLN A 158 -10.12 -6.19 -37.10
C GLN A 158 -9.08 -7.33 -37.06
N ASP A 159 -9.27 -8.38 -37.86
CA ASP A 159 -8.41 -9.58 -37.76
C ASP A 159 -6.96 -9.37 -38.23
N VAL A 160 -6.69 -8.33 -39.04
CA VAL A 160 -5.37 -8.11 -39.68
C VAL A 160 -5.01 -6.62 -39.70
N CYS A 161 -3.72 -6.30 -39.48
CA CYS A 161 -3.13 -4.95 -39.63
C CYS A 161 -3.76 -3.85 -38.75
N GLU A 162 -3.99 -4.14 -37.48
CA GLU A 162 -4.56 -3.18 -36.52
C GLU A 162 -3.63 -1.99 -36.23
N LYS A 163 -4.23 -0.84 -35.95
CA LYS A 163 -3.53 0.31 -35.38
C LYS A 163 -3.76 0.35 -33.86
N PRO A 164 -2.73 0.18 -33.02
CA PRO A 164 -2.87 0.24 -31.55
C PRO A 164 -3.47 1.56 -31.06
N ALA A 165 -3.22 2.66 -31.77
CA ALA A 165 -3.75 3.99 -31.47
C ALA A 165 -5.15 4.27 -32.05
N SER A 166 -5.85 3.25 -32.57
CA SER A 166 -7.21 3.45 -33.08
C SER A 166 -8.15 3.93 -31.97
N THR A 167 -8.94 4.95 -32.26
CA THR A 167 -9.96 5.47 -31.34
C THR A 167 -11.11 4.49 -31.10
N THR A 168 -11.20 3.42 -31.90
CA THR A 168 -12.16 2.32 -31.74
C THR A 168 -11.75 1.33 -30.64
N LEU A 169 -10.48 1.30 -30.23
CA LEU A 169 -9.96 0.41 -29.19
C LEU A 169 -10.11 1.05 -27.81
N TRP A 170 -11.28 0.85 -27.19
CA TRP A 170 -11.53 1.31 -25.83
C TRP A 170 -12.45 0.37 -25.05
N LEU A 171 -12.26 0.39 -23.73
CA LEU A 171 -13.12 -0.23 -22.73
C LEU A 171 -13.24 0.73 -21.54
N ASP A 172 -14.46 1.18 -21.25
CA ASP A 172 -14.75 2.10 -20.14
C ASP A 172 -15.14 1.30 -18.90
N VAL A 173 -14.40 1.46 -17.81
CA VAL A 173 -14.69 0.84 -16.50
C VAL A 173 -15.32 1.89 -15.60
N GLY A 174 -16.57 1.63 -15.22
CA GLY A 174 -17.41 2.53 -14.46
C GLY A 174 -17.05 2.59 -12.98
N ARG A 175 -17.32 3.74 -12.37
CA ARG A 175 -17.07 4.02 -10.93
C ARG A 175 -17.93 3.20 -9.96
N SER A 176 -18.98 2.56 -10.44
CA SER A 176 -19.83 1.64 -9.69
C SER A 176 -19.18 0.28 -9.45
N SER A 177 -18.07 -0.01 -10.13
CA SER A 177 -17.22 -1.16 -9.85
C SER A 177 -16.68 -1.13 -8.42
N GLY A 178 -16.34 -2.29 -7.87
CA GLY A 178 -15.82 -2.39 -6.51
C GLY A 178 -15.42 -3.80 -6.10
N LEU A 179 -14.74 -3.89 -4.97
CA LEU A 179 -14.37 -5.13 -4.30
C LEU A 179 -15.30 -5.35 -3.11
N ASP A 180 -15.95 -6.51 -3.07
CA ASP A 180 -16.62 -6.99 -1.87
C ASP A 180 -15.65 -7.96 -1.16
N LEU A 181 -15.26 -7.61 0.06
CA LEU A 181 -14.26 -8.31 0.86
C LEU A 181 -14.87 -8.73 2.20
N THR A 182 -14.63 -9.97 2.62
CA THR A 182 -14.90 -10.42 3.98
C THR A 182 -13.59 -10.48 4.75
N TYR A 183 -13.43 -9.58 5.71
CA TYR A 183 -12.29 -9.57 6.62
C TYR A 183 -12.60 -10.41 7.86
N GLN A 184 -11.59 -11.10 8.35
CA GLN A 184 -11.62 -11.79 9.63
C GLN A 184 -10.49 -11.28 10.51
N THR A 185 -10.83 -10.87 11.74
CA THR A 185 -9.85 -10.41 12.72
C THR A 185 -9.06 -11.60 13.28
N LEU A 186 -7.75 -11.41 13.39
CA LEU A 186 -6.84 -12.39 13.94
C LEU A 186 -6.70 -12.21 15.46
N ASN A 187 -6.67 -13.33 16.20
CA ASN A 187 -6.23 -13.31 17.58
C ASN A 187 -4.70 -13.23 17.61
N VAL A 188 -4.16 -12.02 17.44
CA VAL A 188 -2.70 -11.78 17.43
C VAL A 188 -2.11 -12.14 18.79
N LYS A 189 -0.86 -12.59 18.85
CA LYS A 189 -0.19 -12.80 20.15
C LYS A 189 0.08 -11.44 20.80
N ASN A 190 0.20 -11.44 22.13
CA ASN A 190 0.72 -10.28 22.83
C ASN A 190 2.22 -10.18 22.50
N ASP A 191 2.59 -9.31 21.58
CA ASP A 191 3.98 -9.10 21.21
C ASP A 191 4.18 -7.68 20.70
N LEU A 192 4.92 -6.90 21.49
CA LEU A 192 5.25 -5.53 21.20
C LEU A 192 6.24 -5.40 20.03
N SER A 193 6.85 -6.48 19.52
CA SER A 193 7.74 -6.41 18.35
C SER A 193 7.07 -5.86 17.08
N HIS A 194 5.74 -5.96 16.99
CA HIS A 194 4.94 -5.43 15.88
C HIS A 194 4.31 -4.06 16.20
N PHE A 195 4.63 -3.47 17.36
CA PHE A 195 4.13 -2.16 17.76
C PHE A 195 4.45 -1.11 16.67
N PRO A 196 3.47 -0.32 16.20
CA PRO A 196 2.19 -0.01 16.86
C PRO A 196 0.98 -0.90 16.53
N VAL A 197 1.11 -1.96 15.73
CA VAL A 197 -0.01 -2.89 15.47
C VAL A 197 -0.35 -3.63 16.77
N PRO A 198 -1.64 -3.78 17.14
CA PRO A 198 -2.86 -3.45 16.38
C PRO A 198 -3.49 -2.08 16.70
N PHE A 199 -2.82 -1.23 17.49
CA PHE A 199 -3.34 0.08 17.92
C PHE A 199 -3.29 1.13 16.80
N PHE A 200 -2.33 1.01 15.88
CA PHE A 200 -2.27 1.77 14.65
C PHE A 200 -1.59 0.93 13.57
N ASP A 201 -2.17 0.95 12.37
CA ASP A 201 -1.63 0.26 11.20
C ASP A 201 -1.47 1.27 10.04
N PRO A 202 -0.25 1.46 9.49
CA PRO A 202 -0.01 2.35 8.36
C PRO A 202 -0.80 1.99 7.09
N SER A 203 -1.17 0.72 6.92
CA SER A 203 -1.90 0.18 5.76
C SER A 203 -3.42 0.38 5.88
N ASP A 204 -3.93 0.76 7.07
CA ASP A 204 -5.35 1.13 7.26
C ASP A 204 -5.60 2.57 6.83
N ASN A 205 -6.49 2.78 5.86
CA ASN A 205 -6.83 4.12 5.36
C ASN A 205 -7.96 4.83 6.11
N ARG A 206 -8.53 4.21 7.16
CA ARG A 206 -9.61 4.79 7.96
C ARG A 206 -9.06 5.73 9.03
N THR A 207 -9.95 6.57 9.58
CA THR A 207 -9.67 7.38 10.77
C THR A 207 -9.29 6.49 11.95
N ASN A 208 -8.13 6.76 12.56
CA ASN A 208 -7.68 6.01 13.72
C ASN A 208 -8.52 6.38 14.95
N THR A 209 -9.35 5.46 15.44
CA THR A 209 -10.14 5.63 16.66
C THR A 209 -9.61 4.74 17.77
N LEU A 210 -8.93 5.34 18.74
CA LEU A 210 -8.18 4.63 19.77
C LEU A 210 -8.56 5.16 21.17
N PRO A 211 -9.41 4.46 21.93
CA PRO A 211 -9.81 4.89 23.26
C PRO A 211 -8.62 4.99 24.22
N MET A 212 -8.67 6.02 25.07
CA MET A 212 -7.72 6.30 26.14
C MET A 212 -8.43 6.07 27.48
N VAL A 213 -8.03 5.02 28.19
CA VAL A 213 -8.71 4.53 29.39
C VAL A 213 -7.94 4.91 30.64
N PHE A 214 -8.65 5.44 31.64
CA PHE A 214 -8.12 5.83 32.93
C PHE A 214 -8.94 5.21 34.06
N ALA A 215 -8.37 5.10 35.26
CA ALA A 215 -9.10 4.63 36.46
C ALA A 215 -10.22 5.59 36.90
N GLY A 216 -10.10 6.87 36.55
CA GLY A 216 -11.01 7.96 36.89
C GLY A 216 -10.55 9.24 36.20
N ALA A 217 -11.02 10.40 36.64
CA ALA A 217 -10.55 11.68 36.10
C ALA A 217 -9.02 11.81 36.29
N PRO A 218 -8.22 11.96 35.23
CA PRO A 218 -6.77 11.98 35.33
C PRO A 218 -6.29 13.30 35.93
N ASP A 219 -5.28 13.22 36.79
CA ASP A 219 -4.53 14.40 37.23
C ASP A 219 -3.57 14.91 36.14
N VAL A 220 -2.84 15.97 36.44
CA VAL A 220 -1.90 16.61 35.51
C VAL A 220 -0.83 15.64 35.01
N GLY A 221 -0.35 14.71 35.86
CA GLY A 221 0.66 13.74 35.50
C GLY A 221 0.15 12.73 34.46
N LEU A 222 -1.01 12.13 34.72
CA LEU A 222 -1.67 11.23 33.77
C LEU A 222 -2.08 11.95 32.47
N GLN A 223 -2.61 13.17 32.57
CA GLN A 223 -2.94 13.98 31.40
C GLN A 223 -1.72 14.21 30.52
N GLN A 224 -0.59 14.61 31.11
CA GLN A 224 0.66 14.82 30.38
C GLN A 224 1.16 13.53 29.70
N ALA A 225 1.17 12.41 30.42
CA ALA A 225 1.58 11.12 29.86
C ALA A 225 0.68 10.70 28.67
N SER A 226 -0.64 10.83 28.84
CA SER A 226 -1.60 10.51 27.77
C SER A 226 -1.49 11.44 26.57
N ALA A 227 -1.23 12.74 26.79
CA ALA A 227 -1.07 13.71 25.71
C ALA A 227 0.16 13.40 24.85
N ILE A 228 1.25 12.92 25.45
CA ILE A 228 2.45 12.47 24.72
C ILE A 228 2.10 11.27 23.82
N VAL A 229 1.43 10.25 24.37
CA VAL A 229 1.05 9.05 23.59
C VAL A 229 0.05 9.40 22.49
N ALA A 230 -0.98 10.19 22.79
CA ALA A 230 -1.96 10.66 21.82
C ALA A 230 -1.31 11.50 20.71
N SER A 231 -0.35 12.37 21.04
CA SER A 231 0.40 13.16 20.05
C SER A 231 1.23 12.27 19.14
N TRP A 232 1.85 11.22 19.67
CA TRP A 232 2.61 10.26 18.86
C TRP A 232 1.72 9.50 17.88
N PHE A 233 0.60 8.94 18.34
CA PHE A 233 -0.37 8.29 17.45
C PHE A 233 -0.96 9.28 16.43
N GLY A 234 -1.30 10.50 16.87
CA GLY A 234 -1.82 11.56 15.99
C GLY A 234 -0.84 11.95 14.89
N SER A 235 0.45 12.00 15.19
CA SER A 235 1.49 12.29 14.18
C SER A 235 1.58 11.23 13.08
N ARG A 236 1.16 9.99 13.35
CA ARG A 236 1.15 8.88 12.39
C ARG A 236 -0.14 8.80 11.57
N SER A 237 -1.26 9.28 12.10
CA SER A 237 -2.56 9.24 11.41
C SER A 237 -2.59 10.11 10.14
N GLY A 238 -1.88 11.24 10.13
CA GLY A 238 -1.77 12.11 8.95
C GLY A 238 -3.13 12.57 8.41
N TRP A 239 -3.36 12.42 7.10
CA TRP A 239 -4.60 12.84 6.43
C TRP A 239 -5.84 12.01 6.81
N ARG A 240 -5.66 10.82 7.38
CA ARG A 240 -6.75 9.89 7.72
C ARG A 240 -7.60 10.38 8.89
N GLY A 241 -7.06 11.30 9.69
CA GLY A 241 -7.65 11.81 10.91
C GLY A 241 -7.51 10.85 12.09
N GLN A 242 -7.84 11.37 13.28
CA GLN A 242 -7.69 10.68 14.55
C GLN A 242 -8.84 11.03 15.49
N ASN A 243 -9.24 10.07 16.31
CA ASN A 243 -10.18 10.24 17.40
C ASN A 243 -9.68 9.44 18.61
N PHE A 244 -9.59 10.08 19.78
CA PHE A 244 -9.12 9.45 21.00
C PHE A 244 -10.21 9.56 22.08
N PRO A 245 -11.26 8.72 22.05
CA PRO A 245 -12.31 8.73 23.07
C PRO A 245 -11.73 8.51 24.46
N VAL A 246 -12.18 9.29 25.44
CA VAL A 246 -11.72 9.13 26.83
C VAL A 246 -12.73 8.28 27.59
N LEU A 247 -12.25 7.23 28.26
CA LEU A 247 -13.06 6.32 29.07
C LEU A 247 -12.56 6.30 30.51
N TYR A 248 -13.47 6.36 31.47
CA TYR A 248 -13.17 6.30 32.89
C TYR A 248 -13.70 5.02 33.51
N ASN A 249 -12.79 4.19 34.01
CA ASN A 249 -13.08 2.90 34.63
C ASN A 249 -14.03 2.01 33.81
N GLN A 250 -13.93 2.11 32.48
CA GLN A 250 -14.79 1.39 31.54
C GLN A 250 -13.93 0.52 30.66
N LEU A 251 -14.38 -0.71 30.48
CA LEU A 251 -13.73 -1.65 29.59
C LEU A 251 -14.07 -1.27 28.13
N PRO A 252 -13.07 -1.03 27.26
CA PRO A 252 -13.29 -0.54 25.90
C PRO A 252 -13.79 -1.64 24.96
N ASP A 253 -14.59 -1.29 23.95
CA ASP A 253 -15.13 -2.23 22.95
C ASP A 253 -14.14 -2.62 21.84
N ARG A 254 -12.94 -2.02 21.83
CA ARG A 254 -11.93 -2.11 20.77
C ARG A 254 -10.53 -1.92 21.32
N ASN A 255 -9.52 -2.04 20.45
CA ASN A 255 -8.13 -1.83 20.84
C ASN A 255 -7.96 -0.46 21.49
N ALA A 256 -7.29 -0.39 22.63
CA ALA A 256 -7.23 0.82 23.44
C ALA A 256 -5.91 0.96 24.18
N ILE A 257 -5.63 2.18 24.62
CA ILE A 257 -4.50 2.49 25.50
C ILE A 257 -5.03 2.69 26.92
N VAL A 258 -4.47 1.97 27.88
CA VAL A 258 -4.85 2.06 29.29
C VAL A 258 -3.71 2.69 30.08
N PHE A 259 -3.99 3.77 30.81
CA PHE A 259 -3.02 4.41 31.68
C PHE A 259 -3.30 3.99 33.13
N ALA A 260 -2.28 3.45 33.79
CA ALA A 260 -2.41 2.95 35.15
C ALA A 260 -1.16 3.24 35.99
N THR A 261 -1.37 3.44 37.29
CA THR A 261 -0.33 3.33 38.31
C THR A 261 -0.72 2.27 39.34
N ASN A 262 0.21 1.87 40.22
CA ASN A 262 -0.07 0.84 41.23
C ASN A 262 -1.27 1.23 42.11
N ASP A 263 -1.44 2.53 42.39
CA ASP A 263 -2.52 3.06 43.22
C ASP A 263 -3.75 3.48 42.41
N LYS A 264 -3.59 3.82 41.12
CA LYS A 264 -4.67 4.32 40.24
C LYS A 264 -4.75 3.46 38.98
N ARG A 265 -5.58 2.42 39.01
CA ARG A 265 -5.81 1.54 37.85
C ARG A 265 -7.31 1.21 37.71
N PRO A 266 -7.81 1.03 36.47
CA PRO A 266 -9.18 0.59 36.25
C PRO A 266 -9.47 -0.75 36.93
N ASP A 267 -10.74 -1.01 37.25
CA ASP A 267 -11.20 -2.19 37.99
C ASP A 267 -10.82 -3.50 37.29
N PHE A 268 -10.82 -3.52 35.96
CA PHE A 268 -10.41 -4.71 35.19
C PHE A 268 -8.90 -5.02 35.26
N LEU A 269 -8.09 -4.09 35.81
CA LEU A 269 -6.67 -4.30 36.14
C LEU A 269 -6.44 -4.39 37.65
N ARG A 270 -7.49 -4.48 38.49
CA ARG A 270 -7.36 -4.44 39.94
C ARG A 270 -6.50 -5.57 40.49
N ASP A 271 -6.52 -6.74 39.87
CA ASP A 271 -5.74 -7.90 40.28
C ASP A 271 -4.40 -8.03 39.52
N HIS A 272 -4.10 -7.06 38.64
CA HIS A 272 -2.83 -7.03 37.91
C HIS A 272 -1.65 -6.80 38.88
N PRO A 273 -0.54 -7.55 38.77
CA PRO A 273 0.61 -7.37 39.63
C PRO A 273 1.13 -5.92 39.64
N ALA A 274 1.55 -5.44 40.80
CA ALA A 274 2.18 -4.13 40.93
C ALA A 274 3.53 -4.10 40.20
N VAL A 275 3.78 -3.04 39.44
CA VAL A 275 5.04 -2.86 38.72
C VAL A 275 6.08 -2.20 39.60
N LYS A 276 7.36 -2.53 39.36
CA LYS A 276 8.52 -1.98 40.09
C LYS A 276 9.30 -0.92 39.28
N ALA A 277 8.89 -0.68 38.04
CA ALA A 277 9.53 0.21 37.09
C ALA A 277 8.48 0.70 36.07
N PRO A 278 8.80 1.70 35.23
CA PRO A 278 7.99 2.06 34.07
C PRO A 278 7.87 0.88 33.10
N VAL A 279 6.65 0.50 32.76
CA VAL A 279 6.35 -0.68 31.93
C VAL A 279 5.35 -0.32 30.83
N ILE A 280 5.57 -0.87 29.65
CA ILE A 280 4.61 -0.88 28.55
C ILE A 280 4.27 -2.33 28.27
N GLU A 281 3.00 -2.69 28.34
CA GLU A 281 2.55 -4.07 28.25
C GLU A 281 1.37 -4.20 27.29
N MET A 282 1.36 -5.26 26.49
CA MET A 282 0.22 -5.64 25.66
C MET A 282 -0.51 -6.80 26.32
N ILE A 283 -1.79 -6.59 26.65
CA ILE A 283 -2.63 -7.64 27.23
C ILE A 283 -3.85 -7.92 26.34
N ASN A 284 -4.44 -9.10 26.55
CA ASN A 284 -5.74 -9.42 25.98
C ASN A 284 -6.83 -8.62 26.69
N HIS A 285 -7.83 -8.20 25.93
CA HIS A 285 -9.07 -7.72 26.52
C HIS A 285 -9.78 -8.88 27.27
N PRO A 286 -10.16 -8.71 28.55
CA PRO A 286 -10.62 -9.81 29.40
C PRO A 286 -11.81 -10.62 28.87
N GLN A 287 -12.68 -9.97 28.09
CA GLN A 287 -13.90 -10.58 27.54
C GLN A 287 -13.81 -10.88 26.03
N ASN A 288 -12.71 -10.48 25.36
CA ASN A 288 -12.58 -10.61 23.91
C ASN A 288 -11.11 -10.72 23.49
N PRO A 289 -10.59 -11.92 23.18
CA PRO A 289 -9.17 -12.10 22.87
C PRO A 289 -8.71 -11.41 21.56
N TYR A 290 -9.64 -11.05 20.67
CA TYR A 290 -9.34 -10.34 19.42
C TYR A 290 -9.07 -8.84 19.63
N VAL A 291 -9.35 -8.34 20.84
CA VAL A 291 -9.10 -6.95 21.23
C VAL A 291 -7.89 -6.90 22.16
N LYS A 292 -6.96 -5.98 21.89
CA LYS A 292 -5.75 -5.77 22.67
C LYS A 292 -5.80 -4.46 23.44
N LEU A 293 -5.21 -4.47 24.64
CA LEU A 293 -5.03 -3.28 25.46
C LEU A 293 -3.53 -3.02 25.61
N LEU A 294 -3.08 -1.81 25.26
CA LEU A 294 -1.73 -1.36 25.58
C LEU A 294 -1.79 -0.70 26.96
N VAL A 295 -1.26 -1.36 27.97
CA VAL A 295 -1.14 -0.81 29.31
C VAL A 295 0.16 -0.03 29.41
N VAL A 296 0.05 1.28 29.61
CA VAL A 296 1.15 2.14 30.02
C VAL A 296 1.10 2.19 31.55
N PHE A 297 2.07 1.55 32.20
CA PHE A 297 2.04 1.27 33.63
C PHE A 297 3.26 1.88 34.32
N GLY A 298 3.07 2.48 35.49
CA GLY A 298 4.16 2.95 36.34
C GLY A 298 3.90 2.68 37.82
N ARG A 299 4.93 2.79 38.66
CA ARG A 299 4.72 2.84 40.12
C ARG A 299 3.89 4.06 40.50
N ASP A 300 4.19 5.18 39.87
CA ASP A 300 3.61 6.51 40.08
C ASP A 300 3.52 7.27 38.74
N ASP A 301 3.09 8.54 38.80
CA ASP A 301 2.92 9.39 37.62
C ASP A 301 4.26 9.71 36.91
N LYS A 302 5.40 9.68 37.64
CA LYS A 302 6.72 9.91 37.03
C LYS A 302 7.14 8.73 36.17
N ASP A 303 6.96 7.52 36.68
CA ASP A 303 7.20 6.30 35.92
C ASP A 303 6.30 6.23 34.69
N LEU A 304 5.01 6.59 34.85
CA LEU A 304 4.06 6.63 33.75
C LEU A 304 4.51 7.61 32.65
N LEU A 305 4.96 8.81 33.04
CA LEU A 305 5.51 9.80 32.11
C LEU A 305 6.76 9.29 31.38
N GLN A 306 7.62 8.54 32.08
CA GLN A 306 8.79 7.91 31.48
C GLN A 306 8.40 6.83 30.46
N ALA A 307 7.42 5.98 30.77
CA ALA A 307 6.89 5.00 29.82
C ALA A 307 6.29 5.68 28.57
N ALA A 308 5.49 6.73 28.76
CA ALA A 308 4.91 7.50 27.66
C ALA A 308 5.97 8.15 26.75
N LYS A 309 7.01 8.77 27.33
CA LYS A 309 8.14 9.31 26.54
C LYS A 309 8.89 8.20 25.80
N GLY A 310 9.00 7.03 26.42
CA GLY A 310 9.57 5.83 25.81
C GLY A 310 8.89 5.43 24.50
N ILE A 311 7.55 5.40 24.49
CA ILE A 311 6.74 5.19 23.28
C ILE A 311 7.05 6.25 22.24
N ALA A 312 6.98 7.52 22.64
CA ALA A 312 7.04 8.63 21.69
C ALA A 312 8.41 8.78 20.99
N GLN A 313 9.50 8.50 21.70
CA GLN A 313 10.85 8.70 21.15
C GLN A 313 11.34 7.54 20.28
N GLY A 314 10.74 6.35 20.35
CA GLY A 314 11.09 5.22 19.48
C GLY A 314 12.49 4.61 19.72
N ASN A 315 13.19 5.02 20.78
CA ASN A 315 14.52 4.50 21.12
C ASN A 315 14.45 3.17 21.90
N ILE A 316 13.24 2.71 22.23
CA ILE A 316 13.01 1.47 22.97
C ILE A 316 12.79 0.34 21.99
N LEU A 317 13.52 -0.75 22.21
CA LEU A 317 13.30 -1.98 21.49
C LEU A 317 12.09 -2.69 22.08
N PHE A 318 10.96 -2.58 21.38
CA PHE A 318 9.73 -3.26 21.75
C PHE A 318 9.81 -4.75 21.39
N ARG A 319 9.75 -5.65 22.39
CA ARG A 319 9.79 -7.12 22.19
C ARG A 319 9.04 -7.84 23.30
N GLY A 320 8.31 -8.89 22.94
CA GLY A 320 7.55 -9.71 23.88
C GLY A 320 6.30 -9.00 24.41
N GLU A 321 5.66 -9.58 25.42
CA GLU A 321 4.38 -9.09 25.96
C GLU A 321 4.53 -7.77 26.73
N SER A 322 5.70 -7.55 27.35
CA SER A 322 5.96 -6.42 28.25
C SER A 322 7.40 -5.92 28.11
N VAL A 323 7.57 -4.61 28.20
CA VAL A 323 8.85 -3.92 28.06
C VAL A 323 9.03 -2.93 29.20
N VAL A 324 10.15 -3.05 29.92
CA VAL A 324 10.56 -2.09 30.95
C VAL A 324 11.30 -0.92 30.31
N VAL A 325 10.88 0.30 30.62
CA VAL A 325 11.52 1.53 30.13
C VAL A 325 12.62 1.97 31.10
N ASN A 326 13.83 1.47 30.88
CA ASN A 326 14.98 1.76 31.76
C ASN A 326 15.45 3.21 31.68
N GLU A 327 15.70 3.70 30.46
CA GLU A 327 16.19 5.06 30.22
C GLU A 327 15.58 5.62 28.94
N VAL A 328 15.25 6.91 28.97
CA VAL A 328 14.76 7.66 27.82
C VAL A 328 15.76 8.78 27.56
N LYS A 329 16.55 8.63 26.48
CA LYS A 329 17.58 9.61 26.12
C LYS A 329 16.93 10.98 25.85
N PRO A 330 17.39 12.07 26.49
CA PRO A 330 16.89 13.39 26.18
C PRO A 330 17.07 13.71 24.69
N LEU A 331 16.02 14.24 24.07
CA LEU A 331 16.10 14.74 22.70
C LEU A 331 16.91 16.04 22.70
N LEU A 332 17.73 16.22 21.68
CA LEU A 332 18.34 17.51 21.42
C LEU A 332 17.24 18.55 21.13
N PRO A 333 17.47 19.82 21.51
CA PRO A 333 16.57 20.90 21.11
C PRO A 333 16.35 20.89 19.60
N ARG A 334 15.08 21.09 19.21
CA ARG A 334 14.69 21.20 17.80
C ARG A 334 15.39 22.39 17.16
N LYS A 335 15.82 22.24 15.92
CA LYS A 335 16.38 23.31 15.09
C LYS A 335 15.29 23.93 14.22
N PRO A 336 15.42 25.20 13.80
CA PRO A 336 14.52 25.77 12.80
C PRO A 336 14.44 24.88 11.55
N TYR A 337 13.23 24.70 11.00
CA TYR A 337 12.97 23.91 9.79
C TYR A 337 13.37 22.43 9.84
N ASP A 338 13.48 21.83 11.03
CA ASP A 338 13.85 20.41 11.21
C ASP A 338 12.66 19.45 11.30
N ALA A 339 11.43 19.94 11.08
CA ALA A 339 10.22 19.16 11.24
C ALA A 339 10.03 18.15 10.09
N PRO A 340 9.80 16.86 10.39
CA PRO A 340 9.94 15.77 9.41
C PRO A 340 8.88 15.78 8.30
N ASN A 341 7.72 16.39 8.52
CA ASN A 341 6.64 16.47 7.52
C ASN A 341 6.84 17.61 6.51
N TRP A 342 7.88 18.43 6.69
CA TRP A 342 8.21 19.55 5.82
C TRP A 342 9.54 19.27 5.11
N VAL A 343 9.64 19.74 3.87
CA VAL A 343 10.88 19.69 3.11
C VAL A 343 11.93 20.53 3.83
N ARG A 344 13.11 19.93 4.01
CA ARG A 344 14.26 20.59 4.62
C ARG A 344 14.79 21.70 3.72
N THR A 345 15.15 22.82 4.33
CA THR A 345 15.68 24.01 3.64
C THR A 345 17.19 24.19 3.82
N ASP A 346 17.82 23.37 4.66
CA ASP A 346 19.25 23.45 5.01
C ASP A 346 20.16 22.57 4.14
N ARG A 347 19.58 21.72 3.30
CA ARG A 347 20.28 20.86 2.35
C ARG A 347 19.41 20.47 1.15
N PRO A 348 20.00 19.98 0.04
CA PRO A 348 19.25 19.32 -1.01
C PRO A 348 18.46 18.11 -0.48
N VAL A 349 17.24 17.94 -0.98
CA VAL A 349 16.33 16.83 -0.68
C VAL A 349 16.15 16.00 -1.95
N THR A 350 16.32 14.68 -1.83
CA THR A 350 16.18 13.77 -2.97
C THR A 350 14.73 13.36 -3.20
N PHE A 351 14.36 13.01 -4.43
CA PHE A 351 13.03 12.45 -4.72
C PHE A 351 12.76 11.15 -3.94
N GLY A 352 13.80 10.38 -3.63
CA GLY A 352 13.70 9.17 -2.81
C GLY A 352 13.29 9.43 -1.37
N GLU A 353 13.51 10.64 -0.84
CA GLU A 353 13.00 11.06 0.47
C GLU A 353 11.54 11.50 0.44
N LEU A 354 11.02 11.83 -0.75
CA LEU A 354 9.64 12.27 -0.96
C LEU A 354 8.71 11.14 -1.42
N LYS A 355 9.26 9.95 -1.70
CA LYS A 355 8.47 8.80 -2.12
C LYS A 355 7.62 8.27 -0.97
N THR A 356 6.39 7.86 -1.28
CA THR A 356 5.44 7.22 -0.39
C THR A 356 5.40 5.70 -0.59
N TYR A 357 5.91 5.17 -1.70
CA TYR A 357 6.05 3.73 -1.98
C TYR A 357 7.27 3.41 -2.86
N GLU A 358 7.68 2.13 -2.90
CA GLU A 358 8.98 1.69 -3.45
C GLU A 358 9.15 1.94 -4.95
N GLU A 359 8.05 1.98 -5.70
CA GLU A 359 8.01 2.10 -7.17
C GLU A 359 7.41 3.41 -7.70
N GLN A 360 7.27 4.43 -6.85
CA GLN A 360 6.59 5.66 -7.26
C GLN A 360 7.28 6.42 -8.38
N LEU A 361 8.61 6.31 -8.48
CA LEU A 361 9.44 7.08 -9.39
C LEU A 361 9.69 6.37 -10.74
N GLN A 362 8.80 5.46 -11.13
CA GLN A 362 8.86 4.73 -12.40
C GLN A 362 7.49 4.63 -13.06
N SER A 363 7.47 4.58 -14.39
CA SER A 363 6.26 4.41 -15.19
C SER A 363 6.60 3.77 -16.54
N SER A 364 5.63 3.07 -17.14
CA SER A 364 5.82 2.30 -18.37
C SER A 364 4.59 2.39 -19.28
N GLY A 365 4.81 2.28 -20.59
CA GLY A 365 3.75 2.31 -21.61
C GLY A 365 4.13 3.17 -22.81
N LEU A 366 3.29 3.17 -23.84
CA LEU A 366 3.40 4.09 -24.97
C LEU A 366 3.07 5.54 -24.54
N GLU A 367 2.03 5.69 -23.72
CA GLU A 367 1.75 6.89 -22.92
C GLU A 367 1.81 6.50 -21.43
N PRO A 368 3.00 6.58 -20.79
CA PRO A 368 3.14 6.21 -19.38
C PRO A 368 2.29 7.13 -18.49
N ALA A 369 1.74 6.56 -17.41
CA ALA A 369 1.10 7.35 -16.37
C ALA A 369 2.10 8.33 -15.74
N ALA A 370 1.63 9.48 -15.28
CA ALA A 370 2.53 10.48 -14.74
C ALA A 370 3.03 10.13 -13.34
N ILE A 371 4.28 10.49 -13.06
CA ILE A 371 4.95 10.25 -11.78
C ILE A 371 4.63 11.41 -10.86
N ASN A 372 3.76 11.18 -9.88
CA ASN A 372 3.34 12.23 -8.95
C ASN A 372 4.21 12.21 -7.70
N VAL A 373 4.82 13.34 -7.33
CA VAL A 373 5.57 13.51 -6.08
C VAL A 373 5.03 14.70 -5.30
N SER A 374 4.60 14.46 -4.06
CA SER A 374 4.08 15.52 -3.19
C SER A 374 5.19 16.08 -2.30
N LEU A 375 5.22 17.40 -2.15
CA LEU A 375 6.18 18.11 -1.31
C LEU A 375 5.49 19.17 -0.46
N ASN A 376 5.78 19.17 0.84
CA ASN A 376 5.24 20.13 1.79
C ASN A 376 6.29 21.19 2.11
N LEU A 377 6.01 22.46 1.83
CA LEU A 377 6.94 23.56 2.10
C LEU A 377 6.59 24.26 3.42
N PRO A 378 7.57 24.60 4.27
CA PRO A 378 7.31 25.33 5.50
C PRO A 378 6.41 26.56 5.25
N PRO A 379 5.36 26.77 6.05
CA PRO A 379 4.35 27.80 5.76
C PRO A 379 4.88 29.23 5.94
N ASP A 380 5.97 29.39 6.69
CA ASP A 380 6.68 30.63 6.94
C ASP A 380 7.87 30.84 5.98
N LEU A 381 8.00 30.01 4.94
CA LEU A 381 9.08 30.13 3.97
C LEU A 381 9.01 31.47 3.23
N TYR A 382 10.05 32.28 3.42
CA TYR A 382 10.15 33.61 2.84
C TYR A 382 11.39 33.76 1.97
N LEU A 383 11.21 34.00 0.68
CA LEU A 383 12.27 33.98 -0.34
C LEU A 383 12.51 35.40 -0.90
N MET A 384 13.15 36.29 -0.13
CA MET A 384 13.38 37.69 -0.56
C MET A 384 14.34 37.85 -1.74
N ARG A 385 15.28 36.92 -1.93
CA ARG A 385 16.38 37.05 -2.91
C ARG A 385 16.64 35.79 -3.74
N SER A 386 15.87 34.73 -3.52
CA SER A 386 15.96 33.54 -4.34
C SER A 386 15.02 33.68 -5.53
N THR A 387 15.58 33.65 -6.74
CA THR A 387 14.80 33.74 -7.97
C THR A 387 14.27 32.39 -8.46
N GLY A 388 14.53 31.31 -7.73
CA GLY A 388 14.01 29.99 -8.08
C GLY A 388 14.52 28.85 -7.22
N ILE A 389 13.90 27.69 -7.38
CA ILE A 389 14.32 26.42 -6.78
C ILE A 389 14.99 25.62 -7.90
N ASP A 390 16.24 25.24 -7.69
CA ASP A 390 16.94 24.37 -8.63
C ASP A 390 16.54 22.91 -8.38
N MET A 391 16.20 22.22 -9.45
CA MET A 391 15.77 20.82 -9.47
C MET A 391 16.70 20.04 -10.39
N ASP A 392 17.36 19.04 -9.82
CA ASP A 392 18.28 18.17 -10.52
C ASP A 392 17.64 16.80 -10.73
N ILE A 393 17.39 16.46 -11.99
CA ILE A 393 16.67 15.25 -12.38
C ILE A 393 17.62 14.35 -13.15
N ASN A 394 17.98 13.23 -12.53
CA ASN A 394 18.62 12.11 -13.20
C ASN A 394 17.54 11.09 -13.56
N TYR A 395 17.42 10.77 -14.86
CA TYR A 395 16.37 9.88 -15.34
C TYR A 395 16.91 8.88 -16.36
N ARG A 396 16.23 7.73 -16.46
CA ARG A 396 16.43 6.70 -17.49
C ARG A 396 15.12 6.40 -18.19
N TYR A 397 15.18 5.99 -19.45
CA TYR A 397 14.02 5.63 -20.24
C TYR A 397 14.38 4.60 -21.31
N THR A 398 13.37 3.86 -21.78
CA THR A 398 13.53 2.98 -22.93
C THR A 398 13.63 3.81 -24.20
N MET A 399 14.76 3.72 -24.91
CA MET A 399 15.00 4.47 -26.14
C MET A 399 13.91 4.18 -27.19
N PRO A 400 13.25 5.21 -27.75
CA PRO A 400 12.35 5.02 -28.89
C PRO A 400 13.10 4.38 -30.06
N PRO A 401 12.52 3.39 -30.76
CA PRO A 401 13.19 2.69 -31.86
C PRO A 401 13.46 3.59 -33.07
N VAL A 402 12.67 4.65 -33.22
CA VAL A 402 12.83 5.70 -34.22
C VAL A 402 12.73 7.06 -33.56
N LYS A 403 13.30 8.09 -34.18
CA LYS A 403 13.13 9.46 -33.71
C LYS A 403 11.67 9.87 -33.88
N ASP A 404 10.98 10.14 -32.79
CA ASP A 404 9.58 10.54 -32.76
C ASP A 404 9.36 11.77 -31.86
N SER A 405 8.11 12.01 -31.45
CA SER A 405 7.71 13.10 -30.55
C SER A 405 7.73 12.70 -29.06
N SER A 406 8.42 11.62 -28.69
CA SER A 406 8.55 11.21 -27.29
C SER A 406 9.20 12.31 -26.47
N ARG A 407 8.55 12.68 -25.37
CA ARG A 407 8.99 13.76 -24.49
C ARG A 407 8.59 13.49 -23.05
N MET A 408 9.36 14.07 -22.13
CA MET A 408 9.05 14.14 -20.71
C MET A 408 8.60 15.56 -20.39
N ASP A 409 7.32 15.69 -20.02
CA ASP A 409 6.72 16.94 -19.58
C ASP A 409 6.80 17.03 -18.06
N ILE A 410 7.18 18.19 -17.52
CA ILE A 410 7.28 18.44 -16.09
C ILE A 410 6.29 19.53 -15.70
N SER A 411 5.53 19.30 -14.65
CA SER A 411 4.51 20.22 -14.13
C SER A 411 4.52 20.30 -12.62
N LEU A 412 4.15 21.47 -12.08
CA LEU A 412 3.99 21.70 -10.65
C LEU A 412 2.60 22.28 -10.38
N ASN A 413 1.83 21.69 -9.47
CA ASN A 413 0.46 22.12 -9.14
C ASN A 413 -0.42 22.26 -10.39
N ASN A 414 -0.31 21.28 -11.30
CA ASN A 414 -1.00 21.25 -12.60
C ASN A 414 -0.60 22.36 -13.59
N GLN A 415 0.45 23.14 -13.29
CA GLN A 415 1.02 24.13 -14.21
C GLN A 415 2.23 23.54 -14.92
N PHE A 416 2.20 23.55 -16.25
CA PHE A 416 3.33 23.08 -17.06
C PHE A 416 4.55 23.99 -16.86
N LEU A 417 5.71 23.37 -16.65
CA LEU A 417 6.99 24.05 -16.48
C LEU A 417 7.83 23.95 -17.75
N GLN A 418 8.17 22.73 -18.16
CA GLN A 418 9.09 22.49 -19.26
C GLN A 418 8.88 21.09 -19.85
N SER A 419 9.24 20.94 -21.13
CA SER A 419 9.22 19.67 -21.86
C SER A 419 10.61 19.33 -22.37
N PHE A 420 10.99 18.05 -22.28
CA PHE A 420 12.29 17.53 -22.70
C PHE A 420 12.11 16.40 -23.69
N ASN A 421 12.67 16.52 -24.88
CA ASN A 421 12.61 15.46 -25.89
C ASN A 421 13.42 14.23 -25.45
N LEU A 422 12.83 13.04 -25.60
CA LEU A 422 13.47 11.76 -25.37
C LEU A 422 14.15 11.32 -26.67
N SER A 423 15.48 11.24 -26.65
CA SER A 423 16.29 10.91 -27.82
C SER A 423 16.39 9.40 -28.04
N SER A 424 16.39 8.97 -29.30
CA SER A 424 16.64 7.58 -29.69
C SER A 424 18.13 7.19 -29.71
N LYS A 425 19.01 8.01 -29.12
CA LYS A 425 20.48 7.79 -29.08
C LYS A 425 21.07 7.66 -27.67
N GLN A 426 20.28 7.86 -26.63
CA GLN A 426 20.73 7.81 -25.24
C GLN A 426 19.62 7.21 -24.36
N GLU A 427 19.99 6.45 -23.34
CA GLU A 427 19.05 5.75 -22.43
C GLU A 427 18.90 6.43 -21.06
N ALA A 428 19.78 7.39 -20.75
CA ALA A 428 19.75 8.17 -19.52
C ALA A 428 20.30 9.58 -19.76
N ASN A 429 19.87 10.54 -18.95
CA ASN A 429 20.38 11.91 -18.99
C ASN A 429 20.15 12.64 -17.65
N ARG A 430 20.75 13.83 -17.51
CA ARG A 430 20.60 14.72 -16.36
C ARG A 430 20.02 16.06 -16.81
N LEU A 431 19.02 16.55 -16.08
CA LEU A 431 18.40 17.85 -16.31
C LEU A 431 18.58 18.73 -15.08
N LEU A 432 18.98 19.98 -15.33
CA LEU A 432 18.92 21.05 -14.34
C LEU A 432 17.77 21.97 -14.72
N LEU A 433 16.70 21.93 -13.95
CA LEU A 433 15.53 22.79 -14.09
C LEU A 433 15.55 23.84 -12.99
N ARG A 434 15.39 25.12 -13.34
CA ARG A 434 15.19 26.18 -12.36
C ARG A 434 13.73 26.57 -12.33
N ILE A 435 13.04 26.27 -11.24
CA ILE A 435 11.63 26.60 -11.05
C ILE A 435 11.55 28.04 -10.54
N PRO A 436 11.02 29.00 -11.32
CA PRO A 436 10.92 30.38 -10.88
C PRO A 436 9.89 30.48 -9.75
N VAL A 437 10.26 31.14 -8.65
CA VAL A 437 9.35 31.43 -7.54
C VAL A 437 9.14 32.94 -7.49
N LEU A 438 7.90 33.39 -7.71
CA LEU A 438 7.53 34.80 -7.59
C LEU A 438 6.65 34.98 -6.35
N GLN A 439 7.22 35.50 -5.26
CA GLN A 439 6.45 36.03 -4.13
C GLN A 439 6.26 37.54 -4.34
N GLY A 440 5.00 37.97 -4.39
CA GLY A 440 4.60 39.32 -4.76
C GLY A 440 5.15 40.39 -3.81
N LEU A 441 6.09 41.17 -4.32
CA LEU A 441 6.27 42.60 -4.06
C LEU A 441 6.90 43.18 -5.34
N LEU A 442 6.04 43.47 -6.32
CA LEU A 442 6.44 44.26 -7.48
C LEU A 442 6.34 45.73 -7.07
N ASP A 443 7.50 46.40 -7.01
CA ASP A 443 7.60 47.83 -6.82
C ASP A 443 6.77 48.58 -7.88
N GLY A 444 5.82 49.40 -7.43
CA GLY A 444 5.50 50.72 -7.98
C GLY A 444 5.02 50.87 -9.43
N LYS A 445 4.70 49.80 -10.17
CA LYS A 445 4.13 49.91 -11.52
C LYS A 445 2.84 49.11 -11.66
N THR A 446 1.86 49.74 -12.33
CA THR A 446 0.49 49.31 -12.60
C THR A 446 0.36 48.08 -13.52
N ASP A 447 1.31 47.15 -13.48
CA ASP A 447 1.29 45.94 -14.28
C ASP A 447 0.72 44.78 -13.43
N VAL A 448 -0.46 44.30 -13.81
CA VAL A 448 -1.05 43.09 -13.24
C VAL A 448 -0.31 41.89 -13.81
N SER A 449 0.71 41.38 -13.10
CA SER A 449 1.33 40.10 -13.43
C SER A 449 0.50 38.96 -12.83
N ILE A 450 -0.01 38.05 -13.66
CA ILE A 450 -0.56 36.77 -13.18
C ILE A 450 0.63 35.96 -12.65
N PRO A 451 0.71 35.64 -11.34
CA PRO A 451 1.86 34.92 -10.80
C PRO A 451 1.98 33.54 -11.46
N ALA A 452 3.16 33.24 -12.03
CA ALA A 452 3.35 32.09 -12.89
C ALA A 452 3.29 30.75 -12.15
N LEU A 453 3.64 30.72 -10.85
CA LEU A 453 3.63 29.55 -9.98
C LEU A 453 3.20 29.91 -8.56
N LYS A 454 2.05 29.40 -8.12
CA LYS A 454 1.58 29.56 -6.74
C LYS A 454 2.01 28.34 -5.93
N LEU A 455 3.05 28.50 -5.13
CA LEU A 455 3.42 27.49 -4.13
C LEU A 455 2.40 27.52 -2.98
N GLY A 456 1.89 26.36 -2.62
CA GLY A 456 1.03 26.14 -1.46
C GLY A 456 1.77 25.43 -0.33
N ALA A 457 1.03 25.13 0.75
CA ALA A 457 1.54 24.30 1.85
C ALA A 457 1.87 22.87 1.38
N THR A 458 1.04 22.32 0.48
CA THR A 458 1.30 21.08 -0.25
C THR A 458 1.40 21.40 -1.74
N ASN A 459 2.41 20.87 -2.40
CA ASN A 459 2.65 21.03 -3.83
C ASN A 459 2.83 19.65 -4.46
N GLN A 460 2.33 19.48 -5.68
CA GLN A 460 2.42 18.23 -6.42
C GLN A 460 3.23 18.44 -7.69
N LEU A 461 4.39 17.78 -7.75
CA LEU A 461 5.19 17.65 -8.96
C LEU A 461 4.66 16.45 -9.76
N ARG A 462 4.56 16.62 -11.08
CA ARG A 462 4.06 15.59 -11.99
C ARG A 462 4.83 15.57 -13.30
#